data_AF-A0A1E1V3U6-F1
#
_entry.id   AF-A0A1E1V3U6-F1
#
_cell.length_a   1.000
_cell.length_b   1.000
_cell.length_c   1.000
_cell.angle_alpha   90.00
_cell.angle_beta   90.00
_cell.angle_gamma   90.00
#
_symmetry.space_group_name_H-M   'P 1'
#
loop_
_entity.id
_entity.type
_entity.pdbx_description
1 polymer ?
#
loop_
_entity_poly.entity_id
_entity_poly.type
_entity_poly.pdbx_seq_one_letter_code
_entity_poly.pdbx_strand_id
1 'polypeptide(L)'
;MSSAQAAGDRALGEYLSSECTACHQTSGRHDGGIPAIVGVPADQFIALMNSYRDKQRENQVMRTIAGRLSQEEVEALASYYGSLKPAP
;
A
#
# COMPACT_ATOMS: atom_id res chain seq x y z
N MET A 1 11.58 -23.47 7.79
CA MET A 1 12.21 -22.44 6.94
C MET A 1 11.74 -21.11 7.48
N SER A 2 12.58 -20.46 8.28
CA SER A 2 12.24 -19.24 9.00
C SER A 2 12.79 -18.08 8.16
N SER A 3 11.91 -17.47 7.37
CA SER A 3 12.23 -16.27 6.62
C SER A 3 11.84 -15.09 7.50
N ALA A 4 12.82 -14.24 7.79
CA ALA A 4 12.72 -13.09 8.68
C ALA A 4 11.40 -12.31 8.52
N GLN A 5 10.66 -12.19 9.62
CA GLN A 5 9.51 -11.31 9.77
C GLN A 5 10.01 -9.86 9.78
N ALA A 6 10.24 -9.27 8.61
CA ALA A 6 10.53 -7.84 8.49
C ALA A 6 9.21 -7.08 8.39
N ALA A 7 8.77 -6.46 9.50
CA ALA A 7 7.74 -5.41 9.59
C ALA A 7 6.44 -5.56 8.73
N GLY A 8 6.00 -6.79 8.46
CA GLY A 8 4.78 -7.10 7.72
C GLY A 8 4.98 -8.32 6.81
N ASP A 9 3.99 -9.22 6.74
CA ASP A 9 4.06 -10.40 5.86
C ASP A 9 4.04 -9.97 4.38
N ARG A 10 5.21 -10.00 3.73
CA ARG A 10 5.34 -9.59 2.32
C ARG A 10 4.51 -10.47 1.37
N ALA A 11 4.36 -11.76 1.68
CA ALA A 11 3.59 -12.67 0.82
C ALA A 11 2.09 -12.35 0.91
N LEU A 12 1.60 -12.04 2.11
CA LEU A 12 0.26 -11.49 2.29
C LEU A 12 0.08 -10.17 1.56
N GLY A 13 1.06 -9.25 1.67
CA GLY A 13 1.04 -7.97 0.97
C GLY A 13 0.97 -8.11 -0.54
N GLU A 14 1.75 -9.04 -1.11
CA GLU A 14 1.73 -9.38 -2.54
C GLU A 14 0.36 -9.91 -2.98
N TYR A 15 -0.25 -10.80 -2.20
CA TYR A 15 -1.61 -11.30 -2.46
C TYR A 15 -2.66 -10.18 -2.48
N LEU A 16 -2.63 -9.32 -1.45
CA LEU A 16 -3.56 -8.20 -1.30
C LEU A 16 -3.33 -7.09 -2.33
N SER A 17 -2.12 -7.01 -2.91
CA SER A 17 -1.74 -5.94 -3.85
C SER A 17 -2.61 -5.88 -5.10
N SER A 18 -3.18 -7.02 -5.52
CA SER A 18 -4.04 -7.13 -6.70
C SER A 18 -5.18 -6.10 -6.70
N GLU A 19 -5.81 -5.87 -5.55
CA GLU A 19 -6.86 -4.87 -5.35
C GLU A 19 -6.38 -3.43 -5.57
N CYS A 20 -5.11 -3.12 -5.27
CA CYS A 20 -4.60 -1.76 -5.45
C CYS A 20 -4.17 -1.52 -6.91
N THR A 21 -3.72 -2.57 -7.61
CA THR A 21 -3.30 -2.47 -9.02
C THR A 21 -4.44 -2.25 -10.01
N ALA A 22 -5.70 -2.38 -9.55
CA ALA A 22 -6.86 -1.95 -10.32
C ALA A 22 -6.85 -0.44 -10.65
N CYS A 23 -6.11 0.36 -9.87
CA CYS A 23 -6.00 1.80 -10.08
C CYS A 23 -4.54 2.28 -10.06
N HIS A 24 -3.73 1.78 -9.13
CA HIS A 24 -2.35 2.24 -8.94
C HIS A 24 -1.36 1.46 -9.80
N GLN A 25 -0.54 2.17 -10.56
CA GLN A 25 0.44 1.54 -11.43
C GLN A 25 1.68 1.10 -10.63
N THR A 26 2.08 -0.16 -10.81
CA THR A 26 3.31 -0.72 -10.23
C THR A 26 4.57 -0.26 -10.95
N SER A 27 4.42 0.37 -12.12
CA SER A 27 5.54 1.00 -12.84
C SER A 27 6.11 2.22 -12.11
N GLY A 28 5.41 2.76 -11.10
CA GLY A 28 5.78 4.01 -10.44
C GLY A 28 5.32 5.26 -11.19
N ARG A 29 4.52 5.10 -12.24
CA ARG A 29 3.91 6.21 -12.98
C ARG A 29 2.65 6.70 -12.30
N HIS A 30 2.46 8.01 -12.34
CA HIS A 30 1.20 8.63 -11.98
C HIS A 30 0.30 8.61 -13.23
N ASP A 31 -0.95 8.20 -13.09
CA ASP A 31 -1.88 8.10 -14.21
C ASP A 31 -3.25 8.66 -13.83
N GLY A 32 -3.80 9.54 -14.66
CA GLY A 32 -5.14 10.11 -14.43
C GLY A 32 -5.39 10.75 -13.06
N GLY A 33 -4.34 11.23 -12.37
CA GLY A 33 -4.43 11.76 -11.00
C GLY A 33 -4.28 10.71 -9.90
N ILE A 34 -4.10 9.43 -10.25
CA ILE A 34 -3.79 8.35 -9.34
C ILE A 34 -2.26 8.32 -9.13
N PRO A 35 -1.77 8.45 -7.89
CA PRO A 35 -0.34 8.46 -7.61
C PRO A 35 0.28 7.07 -7.74
N ALA A 36 1.59 7.05 -7.93
CA ALA A 36 2.39 5.84 -7.77
C ALA A 36 2.21 5.23 -6.38
N ILE A 37 2.17 3.90 -6.31
CA ILE A 37 2.06 3.15 -5.04
C ILE A 37 3.36 2.44 -4.65
N VAL A 38 4.27 2.24 -5.61
CA VAL A 38 5.57 1.58 -5.40
C VAL A 38 6.63 2.58 -4.94
N GLY A 39 7.62 2.09 -4.17
CA GLY A 39 8.73 2.92 -3.69
C GLY A 39 8.35 3.87 -2.55
N VAL A 40 7.12 3.79 -2.05
CA VAL A 40 6.68 4.49 -0.84
C VAL A 40 7.27 3.77 0.38
N PRO A 41 8.05 4.45 1.24
CA PRO A 41 8.54 3.86 2.49
C PRO A 41 7.41 3.27 3.33
N ALA A 42 7.66 2.15 4.01
CA ALA A 42 6.60 1.40 4.69
C ALA A 42 5.88 2.23 5.78
N ASP A 43 6.64 3.02 6.55
CA ASP A 43 6.12 3.95 7.55
C ASP A 43 5.21 5.02 6.92
N GLN A 44 5.62 5.58 5.77
CA GLN A 44 4.83 6.54 5.02
C GLN A 44 3.56 5.91 4.46
N PHE A 45 3.63 4.69 3.93
CA PHE A 45 2.47 3.96 3.43
C PHE A 45 1.44 3.73 4.55
N ILE A 46 1.89 3.24 5.71
CA ILE A 46 1.04 3.03 6.89
C ILE A 46 0.39 4.34 7.32
N ALA A 47 1.17 5.43 7.42
CA ALA A 47 0.65 6.74 7.80
C ALA A 47 -0.41 7.25 6.81
N LEU A 48 -0.20 7.06 5.50
CA LEU A 48 -1.17 7.44 4.47
C LEU A 48 -2.47 6.63 4.61
N MET A 49 -2.39 5.31 4.74
CA MET A 49 -3.57 4.46 4.90
C MET A 49 -4.35 4.79 6.17
N ASN A 50 -3.66 5.02 7.29
CA ASN A 50 -4.27 5.45 8.54
C ASN A 50 -4.96 6.82 8.39
N SER A 51 -4.33 7.78 7.70
CA SER A 51 -4.94 9.09 7.48
C SER A 51 -6.20 9.06 6.61
N TYR A 52 -6.33 8.08 5.69
CA TYR A 52 -7.58 7.84 4.96
C TYR A 52 -8.61 7.18 5.88
N ARG A 53 -8.23 6.12 6.61
CA ARG A 53 -9.12 5.43 7.56
C ARG A 53 -9.71 6.39 8.59
N ASP A 54 -8.88 7.27 9.14
CA ASP A 54 -9.23 8.24 10.18
C ASP A 54 -9.86 9.52 9.59
N LYS A 55 -10.12 9.53 8.28
CA LYS A 55 -10.76 10.62 7.53
C LYS A 55 -10.00 11.95 7.56
N GLN A 56 -8.72 11.96 7.93
CA GLN A 56 -7.87 13.15 7.88
C GLN A 56 -7.57 13.58 6.44
N ARG A 57 -7.51 12.63 5.50
CA ARG A 57 -7.38 12.92 4.06
C ARG A 57 -8.71 12.78 3.35
N GLU A 58 -9.05 13.78 2.55
CA GLU A 58 -10.25 13.81 1.69
C GLU A 58 -10.02 13.01 0.40
N ASN A 59 -10.43 11.74 0.39
CA ASN A 59 -10.58 10.93 -0.81
C ASN A 59 -11.55 9.78 -0.52
N GLN A 60 -12.76 9.83 -1.08
CA GLN A 60 -13.81 8.86 -0.75
C GLN A 60 -13.45 7.44 -1.18
N VAL A 61 -12.78 7.28 -2.32
CA VAL A 61 -12.34 5.97 -2.82
C VAL A 61 -11.34 5.37 -1.84
N MET A 62 -10.25 6.07 -1.54
CA MET A 62 -9.22 5.57 -0.63
C MET A 62 -9.69 5.42 0.82
N ARG A 63 -10.67 6.21 1.27
CA ARG A 63 -11.35 5.99 2.57
C ARG A 63 -12.05 4.63 2.62
N THR A 64 -12.78 4.27 1.57
CA THR A 64 -13.43 2.96 1.46
C THR A 64 -12.39 1.85 1.42
N ILE A 65 -11.31 2.02 0.64
CA ILE A 65 -10.23 1.03 0.54
C ILE A 65 -9.49 0.86 1.86
N ALA A 66 -9.16 1.95 2.57
CA ALA A 66 -8.46 1.89 3.84
C ALA A 66 -9.34 1.36 4.98
N GLY A 67 -10.64 1.63 4.94
CA GLY A 67 -11.60 1.19 5.97
C GLY A 67 -11.90 -0.31 5.96
N ARG A 68 -11.60 -1.02 4.85
CA ARG A 68 -11.76 -2.48 4.74
C ARG A 68 -10.51 -3.28 5.13
N LEU A 69 -9.39 -2.61 5.39
CA LEU A 69 -8.12 -3.25 5.74
C LEU A 69 -7.89 -3.20 7.25
N SER A 70 -7.47 -4.32 7.81
CA SER A 70 -6.90 -4.41 9.15
C SER A 70 -5.51 -3.79 9.20
N GLN A 71 -5.01 -3.54 10.42
CA GLN A 71 -3.67 -3.00 10.63
C GLN A 71 -2.58 -3.94 10.09
N GLU A 72 -2.74 -5.25 10.27
CA GLU A 72 -1.83 -6.28 9.75
C GLU A 72 -1.77 -6.27 8.21
N GLU A 73 -2.92 -6.16 7.56
CA GLU A 73 -2.99 -6.08 6.08
C GLU A 73 -2.35 -4.79 5.55
N VAL A 74 -2.51 -3.67 6.25
CA VAL A 74 -1.82 -2.41 5.90
C VAL A 74 -0.31 -2.55 6.02
N GLU A 75 0.19 -3.18 7.09
CA GLU A 75 1.62 -3.44 7.29
C GLU A 75 2.19 -4.41 6.24
N ALA A 76 1.43 -5.46 5.90
CA ALA A 76 1.77 -6.39 4.84
C ALA A 76 1.89 -5.68 3.47
N LEU A 77 0.91 -4.85 3.11
CA LEU A 77 0.94 -4.02 1.90
C LEU A 77 2.10 -3.02 1.90
N ALA A 78 2.38 -2.40 3.05
CA ALA A 78 3.49 -1.47 3.21
C ALA A 78 4.85 -2.15 3.00
N SER A 79 5.02 -3.35 3.58
CA SER A 79 6.21 -4.21 3.40
C SER A 79 6.39 -4.58 1.92
N TYR A 80 5.31 -4.97 1.25
CA TYR A 80 5.33 -5.28 -0.18
C TYR A 80 5.68 -4.07 -1.05
N TYR A 81 4.90 -2.99 -1.00
CA TYR A 81 5.10 -1.83 -1.88
C TYR A 81 6.39 -1.04 -1.60
N GLY A 82 6.84 -1.00 -0.35
CA GLY A 82 8.12 -0.42 0.01
C GLY A 82 9.33 -1.22 -0.50
N SER A 83 9.15 -2.52 -0.76
CA SER A 83 10.19 -3.36 -1.37
C SER A 83 10.30 -3.20 -2.89
N LEU A 84 9.24 -2.69 -3.54
CA LEU A 84 9.20 -2.49 -4.97
C LEU A 84 9.91 -1.19 -5.36
N LYS A 85 10.75 -1.26 -6.39
CA LYS A 85 11.40 -0.09 -6.99
C LYS A 85 10.56 0.38 -8.19
N PRO A 86 10.31 1.69 -8.36
CA PRO A 86 9.77 2.23 -9.60
C PRO A 86 10.58 1.75 -10.80
N ALA A 87 9.90 1.46 -11.91
CA ALA A 87 10.58 1.20 -13.16
C ALA A 87 11.30 2.49 -13.63
N PRO A 88 12.48 2.39 -14.26
CA PRO A 88 13.20 3.54 -14.80
C PRO A 88 12.43 4.27 -15.92
#